data_AF-A0ABC8US95-F1
#
_entry.id   AF-A0ABC8US95-F1
#
_cell.length_a   1.000
_cell.length_b   1.000
_cell.length_c   1.000
_cell.angle_alpha   90.00
_cell.angle_beta   90.00
_cell.angle_gamma   90.00
#
_symmetry.space_group_name_H-M   'P 1'
#
loop_
_entity.id
_entity.type
_entity.pdbx_description
1 polymer ?
#
loop_
_entity_poly.entity_id
_entity_poly.type
_entity_poly.pdbx_seq_one_letter_code
_entity_poly.pdbx_strand_id
1 'polypeptide(L)'
;IEWSLDNDASNVAVLVASEAHAITLAIEGLLGVVFTVATLTDEAVDVGELESPKDDSDPPAKCTGKTAVLCMSMVDSMWLTILDALSLILTKSQGEAIVLEILKGYQAFTQACGVLCAIEPLNSFLASLCKFTINIPHEAEKRSLKLHPIQQSSLEVGHS
;
A
#
# COMPACT_ATOMS: atom_id res chain seq x y z
N ILE A 1 -48.91 10.84 -4.80
CA ILE A 1 -47.80 11.75 -4.46
C ILE A 1 -47.62 11.59 -2.96
N GLU A 2 -46.56 11.04 -2.38
CA GLU A 2 -45.20 10.69 -2.82
C GLU A 2 -44.60 9.92 -1.61
N TRP A 3 -44.28 8.63 -1.75
CA TRP A 3 -43.68 7.82 -0.68
C TRP A 3 -42.63 6.82 -1.22
N SER A 4 -41.98 7.14 -2.35
CA SER A 4 -40.99 6.24 -2.99
C SER A 4 -39.53 6.56 -2.65
N LEU A 5 -39.25 7.67 -1.97
CA LEU A 5 -37.88 8.18 -1.80
C LEU A 5 -37.09 7.46 -0.70
N ASP A 6 -37.72 7.12 0.43
CA ASP A 6 -37.02 6.47 1.55
C ASP A 6 -36.66 5.00 1.29
N ASN A 7 -37.49 4.30 0.49
CA ASN A 7 -37.21 2.91 0.11
C ASN A 7 -35.96 2.82 -0.78
N ASP A 8 -35.85 3.68 -1.80
CA ASP A 8 -34.70 3.71 -2.70
C ASP A 8 -33.42 4.16 -1.98
N ALA A 9 -33.50 5.14 -1.07
CA ALA A 9 -32.36 5.56 -0.26
C ALA A 9 -31.84 4.44 0.66
N SER A 10 -32.74 3.66 1.28
CA SER A 10 -32.34 2.54 2.13
C SER A 10 -31.73 1.39 1.33
N ASN A 11 -32.28 1.07 0.15
CA ASN A 11 -31.76 0.02 -0.72
C ASN A 11 -30.38 0.38 -1.28
N VAL A 12 -30.17 1.64 -1.64
CA VAL A 12 -28.86 2.16 -2.06
C VAL A 12 -27.85 2.09 -0.91
N ALA A 13 -28.24 2.47 0.32
CA ALA A 13 -27.37 2.39 1.49
C ALA A 13 -26.96 0.95 1.84
N VAL A 14 -27.89 -0.02 1.75
CA VAL A 14 -27.62 -1.45 1.95
C VAL A 14 -26.66 -2.00 0.89
N LEU A 15 -26.84 -1.60 -0.37
CA LEU A 15 -25.97 -2.04 -1.48
C LEU A 15 -24.55 -1.49 -1.32
N VAL A 16 -24.40 -0.21 -0.95
CA VAL A 16 -23.09 0.41 -0.64
C VAL A 16 -22.42 -0.26 0.55
N ALA A 17 -23.17 -0.61 1.60
CA ALA A 17 -22.62 -1.36 2.74
C ALA A 17 -22.15 -2.76 2.35
N SER A 18 -22.89 -3.45 1.47
CA SER A 18 -22.51 -4.76 0.94
C SER A 18 -21.25 -4.70 0.07
N GLU A 19 -21.11 -3.65 -0.74
CA GLU A 19 -19.92 -3.43 -1.58
C GLU A 19 -18.68 -3.16 -0.72
N ALA A 20 -18.79 -2.26 0.26
CA ALA A 20 -17.71 -1.96 1.20
C ALA A 20 -17.25 -3.23 1.94
N HIS A 21 -18.19 -4.05 2.39
CA HIS A 21 -17.87 -5.31 3.06
C HIS A 21 -17.14 -6.31 2.14
N ALA A 22 -17.57 -6.45 0.89
CA ALA A 22 -16.90 -7.31 -0.08
C ALA A 22 -15.47 -6.84 -0.38
N ILE A 23 -15.25 -5.52 -0.46
CA ILE A 23 -13.92 -4.92 -0.64
C ILE A 23 -13.03 -5.23 0.57
N THR A 24 -13.55 -5.06 1.80
CA THR A 24 -12.81 -5.42 3.02
C THR A 24 -12.40 -6.88 3.02
N LEU A 25 -13.32 -7.81 2.73
CA LEU A 25 -13.00 -9.24 2.67
C LEU A 25 -11.95 -9.56 1.59
N ALA A 26 -11.98 -8.87 0.45
CA ALA A 26 -10.99 -9.03 -0.60
C ALA A 26 -9.60 -8.55 -0.15
N ILE A 27 -9.52 -7.42 0.57
CA ILE A 27 -8.28 -6.90 1.15
C ILE A 27 -7.74 -7.87 2.19
N GLU A 28 -8.58 -8.31 3.13
CA GLU A 28 -8.20 -9.29 4.16
C GLU A 28 -7.67 -10.58 3.56
N GLY A 29 -8.35 -11.12 2.53
CA GLY A 29 -7.91 -12.32 1.83
C GLY A 29 -6.56 -12.13 1.13
N LEU A 30 -6.35 -11.01 0.45
CA LEU A 30 -5.10 -10.68 -0.23
C LEU A 30 -3.94 -10.49 0.77
N LEU A 31 -4.18 -9.78 1.87
CA LEU A 31 -3.20 -9.59 2.93
C LEU A 31 -2.90 -10.89 3.67
N GLY A 32 -3.88 -11.78 3.84
CA GLY A 32 -3.67 -13.12 4.38
C GLY A 32 -2.67 -13.94 3.58
N VAL A 33 -2.72 -13.87 2.24
CA VAL A 33 -1.74 -14.52 1.36
C VAL A 33 -0.34 -13.92 1.58
N VAL A 34 -0.24 -12.59 1.59
CA VAL A 34 1.03 -11.87 1.82
C VAL A 34 1.65 -12.24 3.17
N PHE A 35 0.85 -12.20 4.24
CA PHE A 35 1.34 -12.51 5.58
C PHE A 35 1.71 -13.98 5.73
N THR A 36 1.04 -14.89 5.03
CA THR A 36 1.45 -16.30 5.00
C THR A 36 2.85 -16.47 4.40
N VAL A 37 3.14 -15.79 3.29
CA VAL A 37 4.49 -15.81 2.68
C VAL A 37 5.53 -15.22 3.63
N ALA A 38 5.21 -14.10 4.28
CA ALA A 38 6.10 -13.48 5.26
C ALA A 38 6.39 -14.41 6.45
N THR A 39 5.35 -15.00 7.06
CA THR A 39 5.50 -15.93 8.18
C THR A 39 6.33 -17.16 7.79
N LEU A 40 6.07 -17.77 6.63
CA LEU A 40 6.88 -18.92 6.18
C LEU A 40 8.35 -18.52 5.90
N THR A 41 8.58 -17.28 5.46
CA THR A 41 9.94 -16.76 5.25
C THR A 41 10.65 -16.55 6.59
N ASP A 42 9.97 -16.00 7.59
CA ASP A 42 10.51 -15.86 8.95
C ASP A 42 10.81 -17.25 9.57
N GLU A 43 9.91 -18.22 9.40
CA GLU A 43 10.13 -19.61 9.83
C GLU A 43 11.35 -20.25 9.15
N ALA A 44 11.56 -19.99 7.85
CA ALA A 44 12.73 -20.47 7.13
C ALA A 44 14.03 -19.84 7.65
N VAL A 45 14.00 -18.57 8.06
CA VAL A 45 15.14 -17.90 8.73
C VAL A 45 15.38 -18.52 10.12
N ASP A 46 14.33 -18.74 10.91
CA ASP A 46 14.43 -19.30 12.26
C ASP A 46 15.02 -20.71 12.28
N VAL A 47 14.70 -21.52 11.27
CA VAL A 47 15.25 -22.89 11.10
C VAL A 47 16.67 -22.86 10.48
N GLY A 48 17.16 -21.69 10.04
CA GLY A 48 18.48 -21.51 9.42
C GLY A 48 18.54 -21.97 7.97
N GLU A 49 17.39 -22.11 7.30
CA GLU A 49 17.31 -22.40 5.86
C GLU A 49 17.63 -21.18 4.99
N LEU A 50 17.46 -19.98 5.55
CA LEU A 50 17.79 -18.69 4.96
C LEU A 50 18.79 -17.97 5.87
N GLU A 51 19.76 -17.29 5.27
CA GLU A 51 20.65 -16.43 6.04
C GLU A 51 19.92 -15.13 6.40
N SER A 52 20.00 -14.75 7.68
CA SER A 52 19.61 -13.39 8.08
C SER A 52 20.47 -12.38 7.32
N PRO A 53 19.91 -11.24 6.86
CA PRO A 53 20.69 -10.21 6.16
C PRO A 53 21.92 -9.82 6.99
N LYS A 54 23.09 -10.30 6.60
CA LYS A 54 24.37 -9.96 7.21
C LYS A 54 25.13 -9.07 6.26
N ASP A 55 25.70 -8.01 6.82
CA ASP A 55 26.57 -7.09 6.13
C ASP A 55 27.87 -7.81 5.74
N ASP A 56 28.25 -7.65 4.48
CA ASP A 56 29.47 -8.06 3.78
C ASP A 56 29.66 -9.48 3.19
N SER A 57 29.71 -9.48 1.85
CA SER A 57 30.74 -10.13 1.01
C SER A 57 30.76 -11.65 0.82
N ASP A 58 29.66 -12.37 1.02
CA ASP A 58 29.55 -13.78 0.60
C ASP A 58 28.68 -13.95 -0.66
N PRO A 59 28.97 -14.96 -1.51
CA PRO A 59 28.17 -15.24 -2.71
C PRO A 59 26.70 -15.53 -2.35
N PRO A 60 25.74 -15.24 -3.25
CA PRO A 60 24.31 -15.32 -2.93
C PRO A 60 23.96 -16.68 -2.33
N ALA A 61 23.55 -16.64 -1.06
CA ALA A 61 23.19 -17.79 -0.27
C ALA A 61 22.18 -18.65 -1.03
N LYS A 62 22.56 -19.89 -1.32
CA LYS A 62 21.69 -20.81 -2.04
C LYS A 62 20.55 -21.20 -1.09
N CYS A 63 19.30 -20.94 -1.47
CA CYS A 63 18.12 -21.46 -0.76
C CYS A 63 18.20 -23.00 -0.77
N THR A 64 18.60 -23.61 0.36
CA THR A 64 18.82 -25.07 0.43
C THR A 64 17.72 -25.81 1.20
N GLY A 65 16.92 -25.07 1.96
CA GLY A 65 15.83 -25.61 2.76
C GLY A 65 14.50 -25.76 2.03
N LYS A 66 13.64 -26.64 2.54
CA LYS A 66 12.35 -26.95 1.89
C LYS A 66 11.38 -25.78 2.00
N THR A 67 11.36 -25.10 3.14
CA THR A 67 10.51 -23.94 3.38
C THR A 67 11.01 -22.76 2.56
N ALA A 68 12.33 -22.54 2.51
CA ALA A 68 12.94 -21.52 1.64
C ALA A 68 12.56 -21.69 0.16
N VAL A 69 12.64 -22.92 -0.38
CA VAL A 69 12.25 -23.22 -1.77
C VAL A 69 10.74 -23.02 -1.99
N LEU A 70 9.91 -23.38 -1.02
CA LEU A 70 8.47 -23.13 -1.08
C LEU A 70 8.17 -21.62 -1.13
N CYS A 71 8.78 -20.83 -0.24
CA CYS A 71 8.61 -19.37 -0.20
C CYS A 71 9.00 -18.73 -1.52
N MET A 72 10.15 -19.10 -2.10
CA MET A 72 10.58 -18.62 -3.42
C MET A 72 9.55 -18.98 -4.50
N SER A 73 9.09 -20.24 -4.53
CA SER A 73 8.10 -20.70 -5.51
C SER A 73 6.76 -19.96 -5.38
N MET A 74 6.35 -19.65 -4.14
CA MET A 74 5.18 -18.83 -3.87
C MET A 74 5.36 -17.44 -4.43
N VAL A 75 6.44 -16.74 -4.06
CA VAL A 75 6.76 -15.38 -4.56
C VAL A 75 6.75 -15.36 -6.09
N ASP A 76 7.51 -16.23 -6.75
CA ASP A 76 7.60 -16.30 -8.22
C ASP A 76 6.25 -16.46 -8.90
N SER A 77 5.33 -17.22 -8.30
CA SER A 77 4.03 -17.52 -8.89
C SER A 77 2.97 -16.43 -8.67
N MET A 78 3.11 -15.60 -7.63
CA MET A 78 2.02 -14.70 -7.19
C MET A 78 2.39 -13.21 -7.18
N TRP A 79 3.67 -12.84 -7.24
CA TRP A 79 4.09 -11.46 -6.98
C TRP A 79 3.44 -10.43 -7.92
N LEU A 80 3.27 -10.73 -9.21
CA LEU A 80 2.58 -9.86 -10.15
C LEU A 80 1.11 -9.65 -9.79
N THR A 81 0.41 -10.73 -9.42
CA THR A 81 -1.01 -10.66 -9.05
C THR A 81 -1.21 -9.86 -7.77
N ILE A 82 -0.33 -10.06 -6.78
CA ILE A 82 -0.36 -9.31 -5.53
C ILE A 82 -0.05 -7.83 -5.79
N LEU A 83 0.98 -7.54 -6.59
CA LEU A 83 1.37 -6.18 -6.93
C LEU A 83 0.24 -5.43 -7.62
N ASP A 84 -0.36 -6.03 -8.65
CA ASP A 84 -1.45 -5.41 -9.41
C ASP A 84 -2.67 -5.14 -8.51
N ALA A 85 -3.05 -6.11 -7.68
CA ALA A 85 -4.18 -5.98 -6.79
C ALA A 85 -3.93 -4.91 -5.72
N LEU A 86 -2.80 -4.97 -5.00
CA LEU A 86 -2.49 -3.99 -3.96
C LEU A 86 -2.31 -2.58 -4.55
N SER A 87 -1.66 -2.45 -5.71
CA SER A 87 -1.46 -1.15 -6.38
C SER A 87 -2.79 -0.54 -6.82
N LEU A 88 -3.70 -1.36 -7.38
CA LEU A 88 -5.03 -0.93 -7.77
C LEU A 88 -5.83 -0.45 -6.55
N ILE A 89 -5.89 -1.26 -5.49
CA ILE A 89 -6.65 -0.92 -4.29
C ILE A 89 -6.05 0.33 -3.63
N LEU A 90 -4.73 0.43 -3.53
CA LEU A 90 -4.03 1.59 -2.98
C LEU A 90 -4.36 2.88 -3.76
N THR A 91 -4.36 2.81 -5.10
CA THR A 91 -4.70 3.95 -5.97
C THR A 91 -6.15 4.41 -5.81
N LYS A 92 -7.07 3.49 -5.48
CA LYS A 92 -8.50 3.80 -5.31
C LYS A 92 -8.89 4.15 -3.89
N SER A 93 -8.04 3.86 -2.91
CA SER A 93 -8.33 4.06 -1.49
C SER A 93 -8.16 5.51 -1.07
N GLN A 94 -9.16 6.05 -0.37
CA GLN A 94 -9.12 7.39 0.25
C GLN A 94 -9.09 7.32 1.79
N GLY A 95 -9.45 6.16 2.36
CA GLY A 95 -9.49 5.96 3.81
C GLY A 95 -8.11 5.64 4.36
N GLU A 96 -7.65 6.43 5.33
CA GLU A 96 -6.34 6.24 5.99
C GLU A 96 -6.16 4.83 6.54
N ALA A 97 -7.18 4.27 7.21
CA ALA A 97 -7.12 2.93 7.77
C ALA A 97 -6.84 1.86 6.70
N ILE A 98 -7.55 1.92 5.57
CA ILE A 98 -7.39 0.99 4.45
C ILE A 98 -6.01 1.16 3.81
N VAL A 99 -5.58 2.40 3.60
CA VAL A 99 -4.24 2.70 3.06
C VAL A 99 -3.16 2.11 3.96
N LEU A 100 -3.23 2.32 5.27
CA LEU A 100 -2.28 1.76 6.23
C LEU A 100 -2.28 0.23 6.22
N GLU A 101 -3.44 -0.40 6.06
CA GLU A 101 -3.56 -1.85 5.99
C GLU A 101 -2.87 -2.42 4.74
N ILE A 102 -3.07 -1.78 3.59
CA ILE A 102 -2.39 -2.13 2.34
C ILE A 102 -0.89 -1.93 2.46
N LEU A 103 -0.44 -0.82 3.08
CA LEU A 103 0.97 -0.55 3.31
C LEU A 103 1.65 -1.60 4.21
N LYS A 104 0.93 -2.17 5.19
CA LYS A 104 1.44 -3.32 5.96
C LYS A 104 1.68 -4.53 5.08
N GLY A 105 0.79 -4.79 4.12
CA GLY A 105 0.99 -5.82 3.09
C GLY A 105 2.24 -5.57 2.25
N TYR A 106 2.39 -4.36 1.70
CA TYR A 106 3.59 -3.97 0.96
C TYR A 106 4.87 -4.16 1.79
N GLN A 107 4.86 -3.73 3.05
CA GLN A 107 6.01 -3.88 3.95
C GLN A 107 6.36 -5.35 4.18
N ALA A 108 5.38 -6.19 4.54
CA ALA A 108 5.60 -7.61 4.79
C ALA A 108 6.12 -8.34 3.53
N PHE A 109 5.54 -8.06 2.36
CA PHE A 109 5.95 -8.71 1.12
C PHE A 109 7.35 -8.27 0.66
N THR A 110 7.65 -6.97 0.75
CA THR A 110 8.99 -6.46 0.41
C THR A 110 10.06 -6.99 1.37
N GLN A 111 9.76 -7.10 2.66
CA GLN A 111 10.65 -7.73 3.63
C GLN A 111 10.93 -9.19 3.27
N ALA A 112 9.89 -9.98 2.99
CA ALA A 112 10.04 -11.37 2.56
C ALA A 112 10.88 -11.49 1.28
N CYS A 113 10.62 -10.65 0.28
CA CYS A 113 11.43 -10.61 -0.95
C CYS A 113 12.89 -10.25 -0.69
N GLY A 114 13.16 -9.33 0.23
CA GLY A 114 14.53 -8.97 0.63
C GLY A 114 15.29 -10.15 1.24
N VAL A 115 14.66 -10.88 2.16
CA VAL A 115 15.24 -12.08 2.80
C VAL A 115 15.46 -13.20 1.77
N LEU A 116 14.51 -13.40 0.86
CA LEU A 116 14.62 -14.40 -0.20
C LEU A 116 15.56 -13.97 -1.33
N CYS A 117 16.10 -12.75 -1.31
CA CYS A 117 16.86 -12.16 -2.42
C CYS A 117 16.08 -12.14 -3.76
N ALA A 118 14.75 -12.03 -3.71
CA ALA A 118 13.88 -11.90 -4.87
C ALA A 118 13.88 -10.44 -5.37
N ILE A 119 14.94 -10.07 -6.10
CA ILE A 119 15.24 -8.67 -6.44
C ILE A 119 14.21 -8.04 -7.38
N GLU A 120 13.73 -8.78 -8.38
CA GLU A 120 12.73 -8.28 -9.34
C GLU A 120 11.40 -7.92 -8.67
N PRO A 121 10.76 -8.81 -7.88
CA PRO A 121 9.54 -8.45 -7.16
C PRO A 121 9.79 -7.35 -6.15
N LEU A 122 10.90 -7.38 -5.39
CA LEU A 122 11.24 -6.32 -4.44
C LEU A 122 11.26 -4.93 -5.11
N ASN A 123 12.02 -4.79 -6.19
CA ASN A 123 12.15 -3.53 -6.91
C ASN A 123 10.82 -3.07 -7.50
N SER A 124 10.00 -3.99 -8.01
CA SER A 124 8.69 -3.67 -8.58
C SER A 124 7.71 -3.13 -7.53
N PHE A 125 7.68 -3.73 -6.35
CA PHE A 125 6.86 -3.25 -5.23
C PHE A 125 7.33 -1.88 -4.74
N LEU A 126 8.64 -1.68 -4.57
CA LEU A 126 9.20 -0.38 -4.16
C LEU A 126 8.92 0.71 -5.21
N ALA A 127 9.05 0.40 -6.49
CA ALA A 127 8.71 1.34 -7.57
C ALA A 127 7.23 1.73 -7.54
N SER A 128 6.32 0.78 -7.27
CA SER A 128 4.89 1.06 -7.10
C SER A 128 4.62 2.00 -5.92
N LEU A 129 5.27 1.77 -4.77
CA LEU A 129 5.15 2.66 -3.60
C LEU A 129 5.67 4.06 -3.90
N CYS A 130 6.83 4.19 -4.54
CA CYS A 130 7.39 5.48 -4.94
C CYS A 130 6.42 6.24 -5.86
N LYS A 131 5.86 5.56 -6.86
CA LYS A 131 4.88 6.16 -7.77
C LYS A 131 3.63 6.64 -7.03
N PHE A 132 3.14 5.86 -6.07
CA PHE A 132 2.00 6.27 -5.26
C PHE A 132 2.31 7.53 -4.44
N THR A 133 3.40 7.53 -3.67
CA THR A 133 3.78 8.65 -2.79
C THR A 133 4.02 9.96 -3.54
N ILE A 134 4.66 9.90 -4.72
CA ILE A 134 4.89 11.09 -5.56
C ILE A 134 3.58 11.65 -6.12
N ASN A 135 2.60 10.79 -6.39
CA ASN A 135 1.32 11.18 -6.99
C ASN A 135 0.26 11.61 -5.95
N ILE A 136 0.56 11.53 -4.65
CA ILE A 136 -0.29 12.16 -3.62
C ILE A 136 -0.18 13.67 -3.84
N PRO A 137 -1.23 14.35 -4.34
CA PRO A 137 -1.16 15.79 -4.51
C PRO A 137 -0.89 16.38 -3.13
N HIS A 138 0.13 17.26 -3.05
CA HIS A 138 0.45 18.04 -1.87
C HIS A 138 -0.70 19.04 -1.59
N GLU A 139 -1.87 18.53 -1.24
CA GLU A 139 -3.05 19.29 -0.78
C GLU A 139 -2.82 19.87 0.63
N ALA A 140 -1.57 19.86 1.11
CA ALA A 140 -1.12 20.59 2.29
C ALA A 140 -0.59 22.01 1.97
N GLU A 141 -0.13 22.31 0.74
CA GLU A 141 0.41 23.66 0.41
C GLU A 141 -0.66 24.69 0.05
N LYS A 142 -1.78 24.28 -0.54
CA LYS A 142 -2.76 25.23 -1.08
C LYS A 142 -3.54 25.99 0.00
N ARG A 143 -3.48 25.58 1.28
CA ARG A 143 -4.03 26.35 2.40
C ARG A 143 -3.07 27.42 2.95
N SER A 144 -1.77 27.29 2.73
CA SER A 144 -0.78 28.25 3.25
C SER A 144 -0.63 29.51 2.40
N LEU A 145 -1.11 29.50 1.16
CA LEU A 145 -1.03 30.65 0.24
C LEU A 145 -2.23 31.61 0.30
N LYS A 146 -3.21 31.38 1.20
CA LYS A 146 -4.45 32.20 1.28
C LYS A 146 -4.59 33.09 2.52
N LEU A 147 -3.54 33.27 3.32
CA LEU A 147 -3.63 34.13 4.51
C LEU A 147 -2.48 35.16 4.59
N HIS A 148 -2.53 36.17 3.73
CA HIS A 148 -1.90 37.46 4.03
C HIS A 148 -2.75 38.59 3.43
N PRO A 149 -3.53 39.34 4.23
CA PRO A 149 -4.07 40.62 3.79
C PRO A 149 -2.92 41.63 3.81
N ILE A 150 -2.48 42.09 2.64
CA ILE A 150 -1.62 43.26 2.50
C ILE A 150 -2.50 44.48 2.76
N GLN A 151 -2.30 45.14 3.90
CA GLN A 151 -2.82 46.48 4.17
C GLN A 151 -2.16 47.48 3.20
N GLN A 152 -2.91 47.96 2.21
CA GLN A 152 -2.55 49.17 1.47
C GLN A 152 -2.91 50.39 2.33
N SER A 153 -1.91 51.00 2.98
CA SER A 153 -2.04 52.38 3.46
C SER A 153 -1.83 53.33 2.28
N SER A 154 -2.88 54.09 1.95
CA SER A 154 -2.88 55.17 0.95
C SER A 154 -1.69 56.12 1.11
N LEU A 155 -0.97 56.34 0.02
CA LEU A 155 -0.27 57.59 -0.24
C LEU A 155 -0.96 58.25 -1.43
N GLU A 156 -1.97 59.07 -1.16
CA GLU A 156 -2.43 60.07 -2.11
C GLU A 156 -1.52 61.30 -1.96
N VAL A 157 -0.73 61.54 -3.00
CA VAL A 157 -0.04 62.80 -3.24
C VAL A 157 -1.04 63.72 -3.93
N GLY A 158 -1.39 64.84 -3.30
CA GLY A 158 -2.19 65.91 -3.89
C GLY A 158 -1.64 67.28 -3.49
N HIS A 159 -0.95 67.93 -4.43
CA HIS A 159 -0.61 69.34 -4.40
C HIS A 159 -1.87 70.21 -4.28
N SER A 160 -1.85 71.21 -3.39
CA SER A 160 -2.01 72.62 -3.76
C SER A 160 -1.55 73.55 -2.65
#